data_AF-A0A3S3LCE0-F1
#
_entry.id   AF-A0A3S3LCE0-F1
#
_cell.length_a   1.000
_cell.length_b   1.000
_cell.length_c   1.000
_cell.angle_alpha   90.00
_cell.angle_beta   90.00
_cell.angle_gamma   90.00
#
_symmetry.space_group_name_H-M   'P 1'
#
loop_
_entity.id
_entity.type
_entity.pdbx_description
1 polymer ?
#
loop_
_entity_poly.entity_id
_entity_poly.type
_entity_poly.pdbx_seq_one_letter_code
_entity_poly.pdbx_strand_id
1 'polypeptide(L)'
;MAERPLRRQTLEVGATCGKAACVDLCGALSNERPYREVSSRLHHEGYIGWSEYERNQELLAANAYGKAGGVKSGRGGRALLPGLLSCGRCGRRLVVTYAGRGQGYPVYRCERGNTMMAQARCMSFNGFRTDAAVAREALEAVAPMAIEAALEAEQMQLESEARRRQMIEMDLQQARYEASLAERRYAACDPENRLIAAQLERNWEATLRRVETCEARLSEVQRIEPVDAIPDLTGLAQDLEAAWNAPGVDMRCRQQLLRALIKDIVADVDDDARDVVLTIHWHGGQHSQVRVRKPKSGEHGQSTPEEALAVMRSMATRWSDAEIAATLNRMGMKTGQGKTWTARRVQSLRTVHKISGYRSSDKNGEWLTMSDAAAKLGVSHVKIRRFVRDGILPAEQVMRGAPYQIRASDLEDERIKADLARKSPRIINDDNQKSLFPAI
;
A
#
# COMPACT_ATOMS: atom_id res chain seq x y z
N MET A 1 -65.86 48.18 -51.62
CA MET A 1 -66.46 47.03 -52.32
C MET A 1 -65.58 45.84 -51.99
N ALA A 2 -65.98 45.02 -51.01
CA ALA A 2 -66.70 43.75 -51.22
C ALA A 2 -65.80 42.76 -52.00
N GLU A 3 -65.43 41.55 -51.58
CA GLU A 3 -65.96 40.60 -50.60
C GLU A 3 -64.89 39.49 -50.36
N ARG A 4 -64.92 38.85 -49.19
CA ARG A 4 -64.35 37.51 -48.88
C ARG A 4 -65.33 36.43 -49.39
N PRO A 5 -65.10 35.11 -49.20
CA PRO A 5 -63.93 34.22 -49.35
C PRO A 5 -64.33 32.90 -50.07
N LEU A 6 -63.51 31.83 -50.11
CA LEU A 6 -63.99 30.44 -49.92
C LEU A 6 -62.84 29.45 -49.70
N ARG A 7 -63.16 28.39 -48.96
CA ARG A 7 -62.29 27.47 -48.20
C ARG A 7 -62.06 26.13 -48.93
N ARG A 8 -60.91 25.54 -48.59
CA ARG A 8 -60.59 24.12 -48.33
C ARG A 8 -60.84 23.07 -49.42
N GLN A 9 -59.78 22.31 -49.72
CA GLN A 9 -59.81 20.85 -49.57
C GLN A 9 -58.42 20.28 -49.28
N THR A 10 -58.40 19.40 -48.28
CA THR A 10 -57.32 18.56 -47.77
C THR A 10 -57.12 17.33 -48.65
N LEU A 11 -55.88 16.81 -48.75
CA LEU A 11 -55.62 15.37 -48.84
C LEU A 11 -54.19 15.03 -48.38
N GLU A 12 -54.16 14.05 -47.49
CA GLU A 12 -53.04 13.49 -46.73
C GLU A 12 -52.24 12.43 -47.50
N VAL A 13 -50.92 12.52 -47.35
CA VAL A 13 -50.01 11.46 -46.82
C VAL A 13 -49.79 10.20 -47.65
N GLY A 14 -48.49 9.89 -47.87
CA GLY A 14 -48.02 8.52 -47.97
C GLY A 14 -46.67 8.35 -48.67
N ALA A 15 -45.60 8.18 -47.87
CA ALA A 15 -44.42 7.32 -48.11
C ALA A 15 -43.57 7.58 -49.38
N THR A 16 -42.23 7.55 -49.41
CA THR A 16 -41.14 7.14 -48.52
C THR A 16 -39.87 7.58 -49.28
N CYS A 17 -38.93 8.29 -48.65
CA CYS A 17 -37.63 8.58 -49.27
C CYS A 17 -36.51 7.93 -48.45
N GLY A 18 -35.87 6.93 -49.05
CA GLY A 18 -34.63 6.34 -48.61
C GLY A 18 -33.50 6.70 -49.57
N LYS A 19 -32.59 7.53 -49.06
CA LYS A 19 -31.15 7.63 -49.34
C LYS A 19 -30.66 7.98 -50.75
N ALA A 20 -29.82 9.02 -50.71
CA ALA A 20 -28.67 9.29 -51.58
C ALA A 20 -28.98 9.99 -52.91
N ALA A 21 -29.19 11.30 -52.83
CA ALA A 21 -28.49 12.32 -53.63
C ALA A 21 -29.24 13.65 -53.46
N CYS A 22 -28.56 14.64 -52.87
CA CYS A 22 -28.76 16.08 -53.08
C CYS A 22 -27.97 16.79 -51.99
N VAL A 23 -26.64 16.70 -52.12
CA VAL A 23 -25.78 17.80 -51.71
C VAL A 23 -26.10 18.94 -52.69
N ASP A 24 -26.28 20.14 -52.15
CA ASP A 24 -26.50 21.41 -52.87
C ASP A 24 -27.91 21.67 -53.41
N LEU A 25 -28.82 22.13 -52.52
CA LEU A 25 -29.80 23.21 -52.73
C LEU A 25 -30.89 23.17 -51.64
N CYS A 26 -30.55 23.62 -50.42
CA CYS A 26 -31.55 24.11 -49.47
C CYS A 26 -30.91 25.03 -48.42
N GLY A 27 -30.25 26.09 -48.90
CA GLY A 27 -29.89 27.24 -48.09
C GLY A 27 -31.06 28.23 -48.05
N ALA A 28 -32.12 27.92 -47.31
CA ALA A 28 -33.11 28.90 -46.87
C ALA A 28 -34.05 28.26 -45.84
N LEU A 29 -34.17 28.91 -44.67
CA LEU A 29 -35.08 28.63 -43.55
C LEU A 29 -34.58 27.66 -42.46
N SER A 30 -33.44 27.97 -41.85
CA SER A 30 -33.32 27.86 -40.39
C SER A 30 -33.13 29.25 -39.81
N ASN A 31 -34.15 29.72 -39.10
CA ASN A 31 -34.16 30.98 -38.38
C ASN A 31 -33.35 30.78 -37.08
N GLU A 32 -32.06 30.49 -37.19
CA GLU A 32 -31.15 30.39 -36.05
C GLU A 32 -30.54 31.77 -35.81
N ARG A 33 -31.23 32.57 -35.00
CA ARG A 33 -30.59 33.73 -34.37
C ARG A 33 -29.38 33.20 -33.59
N PRO A 34 -28.18 33.77 -33.74
CA PRO A 34 -27.05 33.39 -32.90
C PRO A 34 -27.39 33.79 -31.48
N TYR A 35 -27.62 32.80 -30.61
CA TYR A 35 -27.72 33.03 -29.18
C TYR A 35 -26.33 33.48 -28.70
N ARG A 36 -26.08 34.79 -28.71
CA ARG A 36 -24.98 35.35 -27.95
C ARG A 36 -25.30 35.03 -26.49
N GLU A 37 -24.47 34.22 -25.83
CA GLU A 37 -24.50 34.11 -24.38
C GLU A 37 -24.22 35.50 -23.79
N VAL A 38 -25.30 36.22 -23.45
CA VAL A 38 -25.22 37.48 -22.72
C VAL A 38 -25.07 37.11 -21.24
N SER A 39 -23.83 37.04 -20.77
CA SER A 39 -23.54 36.97 -19.33
C SER A 39 -23.79 38.33 -18.70
N SER A 40 -25.04 38.61 -18.31
CA SER A 40 -25.36 39.79 -17.49
C SER A 40 -24.99 39.50 -16.04
N ARG A 41 -23.70 39.68 -15.70
CA ARG A 41 -23.09 39.34 -14.39
C ARG A 41 -23.70 40.04 -13.16
N LEU A 42 -24.68 40.94 -13.34
CA LEU A 42 -25.19 41.83 -12.30
C LEU A 42 -26.72 42.03 -12.34
N HIS A 43 -27.47 41.19 -13.05
CA HIS A 43 -28.93 41.36 -13.11
C HIS A 43 -29.62 40.95 -11.79
N HIS A 44 -29.01 40.06 -11.02
CA HIS A 44 -29.50 39.61 -9.71
C HIS A 44 -28.32 39.29 -8.80
N GLU A 45 -28.52 39.41 -7.49
CA GLU A 45 -27.56 38.94 -6.50
C GLU A 45 -27.44 37.41 -6.63
N GLY A 46 -26.23 36.93 -6.91
CA GLY A 46 -25.97 35.50 -7.07
C GLY A 46 -26.00 34.78 -5.73
N TYR A 47 -26.53 33.55 -5.71
CA TYR A 47 -26.47 32.69 -4.52
C TYR A 47 -25.05 32.38 -4.03
N ILE A 48 -24.07 32.49 -4.92
CA ILE A 48 -22.65 32.34 -4.66
C ILE A 48 -21.87 33.44 -5.37
N GLY A 49 -20.70 33.79 -4.83
CA GLY A 49 -19.81 34.78 -5.45
C GLY A 49 -19.25 34.28 -6.79
N TRP A 50 -18.86 35.21 -7.68
CA TRP A 50 -18.31 34.87 -8.99
C TRP A 50 -17.04 34.00 -8.90
N SER A 51 -16.14 34.32 -7.97
CA SER A 51 -14.93 33.55 -7.72
C SER A 51 -15.22 32.13 -7.21
N GLU A 52 -16.29 31.96 -6.43
CA GLU A 52 -16.74 30.66 -5.97
C GLU A 52 -17.35 29.84 -7.12
N TYR A 53 -18.13 30.49 -7.99
CA TYR A 53 -18.66 29.87 -9.20
C TYR A 53 -17.54 29.38 -10.14
N GLU A 54 -16.54 30.21 -10.43
CA GLU A 54 -15.40 29.82 -11.30
C GLU A 54 -14.63 28.63 -10.71
N ARG A 55 -14.33 28.68 -9.41
CA ARG A 55 -13.69 27.56 -8.69
C ARG A 55 -14.53 26.28 -8.78
N ASN A 56 -15.84 26.39 -8.62
CA ASN A 56 -16.75 25.25 -8.72
C ASN A 56 -16.79 24.68 -10.15
N GLN A 57 -16.75 25.52 -11.19
CA GLN A 57 -16.67 25.06 -12.58
C GLN A 57 -15.36 24.32 -12.86
N GLU A 58 -14.23 24.81 -12.36
CA GLU A 58 -12.94 24.12 -12.48
C GLU A 58 -12.96 22.76 -11.79
N LEU A 59 -13.48 22.70 -10.57
CA LEU A 59 -13.63 21.45 -9.81
C LEU A 59 -14.54 20.45 -10.54
N LEU A 60 -15.67 20.89 -11.07
CA LEU A 60 -16.58 20.04 -11.83
C LEU A 60 -15.93 19.54 -13.13
N ALA A 61 -15.21 20.41 -13.83
CA ALA A 61 -14.50 20.06 -15.06
C ALA A 61 -13.37 19.05 -14.80
N ALA A 62 -12.61 19.21 -13.71
CA ALA A 62 -11.58 18.28 -13.26
C ALA A 62 -12.16 16.94 -12.80
N ASN A 63 -13.36 16.96 -12.20
CA ASN A 63 -14.00 15.76 -11.66
C ASN A 63 -14.89 15.01 -12.68
N ALA A 64 -15.11 15.59 -13.86
CA ALA A 64 -15.98 15.05 -14.90
C ALA A 64 -15.56 13.63 -15.34
N TYR A 65 -16.47 12.68 -15.18
CA TYR A 65 -16.24 11.28 -15.57
C TYR A 65 -16.19 11.13 -17.10
N GLY A 66 -15.24 10.35 -17.60
CA GLY A 66 -15.28 9.87 -18.99
C GLY A 66 -14.68 10.79 -20.05
N LYS A 67 -14.10 11.95 -19.70
CA LYS A 67 -13.30 12.72 -20.67
C LYS A 67 -12.10 11.88 -21.14
N ALA A 68 -11.95 11.74 -22.45
CA ALA A 68 -10.76 11.12 -23.04
C ALA A 68 -9.52 11.93 -22.62
N GLY A 69 -8.58 11.29 -21.92
CA GLY A 69 -7.37 11.96 -21.44
C GLY A 69 -7.54 12.79 -20.15
N GLY A 70 -8.72 12.78 -19.51
CA GLY A 70 -8.92 13.40 -18.20
C GLY A 70 -8.36 12.56 -17.04
N VAL A 71 -7.87 13.21 -15.98
CA VAL A 71 -7.45 12.55 -14.74
C VAL A 71 -8.71 12.20 -13.94
N LYS A 72 -8.81 10.98 -13.38
CA LYS A 72 -9.99 10.60 -12.57
C LYS A 72 -10.01 11.38 -11.24
N SER A 73 -11.20 11.75 -10.77
CA SER A 73 -11.47 12.65 -9.62
C SER A 73 -11.06 12.17 -8.20
N GLY A 74 -10.08 11.27 -8.05
CA GLY A 74 -9.67 10.79 -6.72
C GLY A 74 -10.80 10.22 -5.88
N ARG A 75 -11.64 9.37 -6.49
CA ARG A 75 -12.89 8.87 -5.88
C ARG A 75 -12.69 7.96 -4.65
N GLY A 76 -11.45 7.69 -4.25
CA GLY A 76 -11.13 6.59 -3.35
C GLY A 76 -11.08 5.25 -4.09
N GLY A 77 -10.80 4.17 -3.35
CA GLY A 77 -10.57 2.82 -3.87
C GLY A 77 -9.32 2.17 -3.27
N ARG A 78 -8.85 1.07 -3.85
CA ARG A 78 -7.61 0.38 -3.41
C ARG A 78 -6.38 0.72 -4.24
N ALA A 79 -6.56 1.27 -5.44
CA ALA A 79 -5.46 1.70 -6.32
C ALA A 79 -5.06 3.14 -6.03
N LEU A 80 -3.78 3.44 -6.01
CA LEU A 80 -3.26 4.78 -5.75
C LEU A 80 -3.19 5.65 -7.01
N LEU A 81 -2.93 5.04 -8.18
CA LEU A 81 -2.66 5.76 -9.43
C LEU A 81 -3.77 5.66 -10.50
N PRO A 82 -5.09 5.56 -10.16
CA PRO A 82 -6.12 5.46 -11.19
C PRO A 82 -6.19 6.76 -12.00
N GLY A 83 -5.97 6.63 -13.31
CA GLY A 83 -6.03 7.74 -14.26
C GLY A 83 -4.78 8.62 -14.31
N LEU A 84 -3.69 8.23 -13.63
CA LEU A 84 -2.38 8.90 -13.73
C LEU A 84 -1.40 8.16 -14.65
N LEU A 85 -1.67 6.90 -15.00
CA LEU A 85 -0.76 6.08 -15.79
C LEU A 85 -1.14 6.10 -17.28
N SER A 86 -0.16 6.37 -18.14
CA SER A 86 -0.21 6.25 -19.59
C SER A 86 0.75 5.16 -20.09
N CYS A 87 0.38 4.49 -21.17
CA CYS A 87 1.18 3.42 -21.77
C CYS A 87 2.28 4.02 -22.65
N GLY A 88 3.56 3.76 -22.33
CA GLY A 88 4.70 4.20 -23.14
C GLY A 88 4.73 3.62 -24.55
N ARG A 89 4.06 2.49 -24.79
CA ARG A 89 4.01 1.82 -26.11
C ARG A 89 2.93 2.36 -27.05
N CYS A 90 1.76 2.76 -26.53
CA CYS A 90 0.62 3.19 -27.37
C CYS A 90 0.00 4.53 -26.97
N GLY A 91 0.55 5.22 -25.97
CA GLY A 91 0.11 6.53 -25.47
C GLY A 91 -1.24 6.53 -24.73
N ARG A 92 -1.97 5.41 -24.70
CA ARG A 92 -3.29 5.33 -24.07
C ARG A 92 -3.17 5.17 -22.56
N ARG A 93 -4.12 5.75 -21.80
CA ARG A 93 -4.19 5.58 -20.35
C ARG A 93 -4.43 4.13 -19.95
N LEU A 94 -3.72 3.70 -18.91
CA LEU A 94 -3.94 2.40 -18.29
C LEU A 94 -5.23 2.42 -17.48
N VAL A 95 -5.89 1.26 -17.47
CA VAL A 95 -7.07 1.03 -16.63
C VAL A 95 -6.69 0.19 -15.42
N VAL A 96 -7.42 0.40 -14.33
CA VAL A 96 -7.31 -0.43 -13.13
C VAL A 96 -8.31 -1.57 -13.23
N THR A 97 -7.83 -2.77 -13.04
CA THR A 97 -8.64 -3.98 -12.83
C THR A 97 -8.31 -4.55 -11.47
N TYR A 98 -9.27 -5.20 -10.83
CA TYR A 98 -9.05 -5.86 -9.54
C TYR A 98 -8.98 -7.37 -9.75
N ALA A 99 -7.90 -7.99 -9.29
CA ALA A 99 -7.66 -9.44 -9.42
C ALA A 99 -7.59 -10.11 -8.04
N GLY A 100 -7.91 -11.41 -7.96
CA GLY A 100 -7.88 -12.19 -6.72
C GLY A 100 -9.26 -12.41 -6.08
N ARG A 101 -9.30 -13.08 -4.93
CA ARG A 101 -10.55 -13.36 -4.18
C ARG A 101 -10.94 -12.19 -3.28
N GLY A 102 -12.24 -12.03 -3.02
CA GLY A 102 -12.78 -10.96 -2.18
C GLY A 102 -12.66 -9.59 -2.86
N GLN A 103 -12.16 -8.59 -2.12
CA GLN A 103 -12.02 -7.22 -2.64
C GLN A 103 -10.92 -7.06 -3.71
N GLY A 104 -10.07 -8.08 -3.89
CA GLY A 104 -9.01 -8.09 -4.91
C GLY A 104 -7.87 -7.07 -4.66
N TYR A 105 -6.83 -7.17 -5.48
CA TYR A 105 -5.71 -6.24 -5.56
C TYR A 105 -5.69 -5.52 -6.90
N PRO A 106 -5.23 -4.25 -6.96
CA PRO A 106 -5.21 -3.49 -8.19
C PRO A 106 -4.16 -4.02 -9.16
N VAL A 107 -4.51 -4.06 -10.45
CA VAL A 107 -3.65 -4.42 -11.58
C VAL A 107 -3.86 -3.37 -12.67
N TYR A 108 -2.78 -2.73 -13.08
CA TYR A 108 -2.78 -1.75 -14.16
C TYR A 108 -2.60 -2.46 -15.49
N ARG A 109 -3.48 -2.18 -16.45
CA ARG A 109 -3.48 -2.82 -17.77
C ARG A 109 -3.69 -1.83 -18.90
N CYS A 110 -3.00 -2.04 -20.01
CA CYS A 110 -3.29 -1.37 -21.26
C CYS A 110 -4.42 -2.14 -21.98
N GLU A 111 -5.68 -1.84 -21.63
CA GLU A 111 -6.83 -2.65 -22.03
C GLU A 111 -7.50 -2.19 -23.32
N ARG A 112 -7.48 -0.89 -23.65
CA ARG A 112 -8.32 -0.31 -24.71
C ARG A 112 -8.11 -0.95 -26.10
N GLY A 113 -6.86 -1.22 -26.49
CA GLY A 113 -6.57 -1.91 -27.76
C GLY A 113 -7.08 -3.36 -27.79
N ASN A 114 -7.05 -4.05 -26.64
CA ASN A 114 -7.58 -5.40 -26.52
C ASN A 114 -9.11 -5.41 -26.59
N THR A 115 -9.80 -4.51 -25.88
CA THR A 115 -11.27 -4.48 -25.87
C THR A 115 -11.87 -3.98 -27.18
N MET A 116 -11.29 -2.95 -27.79
CA MET A 116 -11.87 -2.32 -29.00
C MET A 116 -11.43 -2.99 -30.30
N MET A 117 -10.24 -3.59 -30.33
CA MET A 117 -9.61 -4.08 -31.57
C MET A 117 -9.11 -5.52 -31.46
N ALA A 118 -9.44 -6.24 -30.38
CA ALA A 118 -8.97 -7.60 -30.11
C ALA A 118 -7.44 -7.80 -30.14
N GLN A 119 -6.67 -6.71 -30.00
CA GLN A 119 -5.21 -6.76 -30.05
C GLN A 119 -4.62 -7.34 -28.76
N ALA A 120 -3.39 -7.87 -28.84
CA ALA A 120 -2.63 -8.21 -27.64
C ALA A 120 -2.46 -6.97 -26.74
N ARG A 121 -2.56 -7.16 -25.42
CA ARG A 121 -2.34 -6.07 -24.46
C ARG A 121 -0.88 -5.63 -24.54
N CYS A 122 -0.63 -4.32 -24.57
CA CYS A 122 0.74 -3.80 -24.54
C CYS A 122 1.48 -4.21 -23.26
N MET A 123 0.80 -4.13 -22.11
CA MET A 123 1.37 -4.44 -20.80
C MET A 123 0.29 -4.67 -19.74
N SER A 124 0.67 -5.39 -18.69
CA SER A 124 -0.10 -5.59 -17.46
C SER A 124 0.86 -5.81 -16.30
N PHE A 125 0.64 -5.14 -15.18
CA PHE A 125 1.48 -5.27 -13.98
C PHE A 125 0.71 -4.98 -12.69
N ASN A 126 1.27 -5.46 -11.58
CA ASN A 126 0.65 -5.38 -10.25
C ASN A 126 0.72 -3.95 -9.69
N GLY A 127 -0.42 -3.45 -9.18
CA GLY A 127 -0.52 -2.10 -8.64
C GLY A 127 0.12 -1.93 -7.27
N PHE A 128 0.17 -2.95 -6.41
CA PHE A 128 0.70 -2.83 -5.05
C PHE A 128 2.16 -2.33 -5.02
N ARG A 129 3.05 -2.97 -5.79
CA ARG A 129 4.47 -2.56 -5.83
C ARG A 129 4.67 -1.23 -6.56
N THR A 130 3.88 -1.02 -7.60
CA THR A 130 3.91 0.21 -8.40
C THR A 130 3.48 1.41 -7.57
N ASP A 131 2.37 1.28 -6.86
CA ASP A 131 1.79 2.30 -6.00
C ASP A 131 2.76 2.67 -4.87
N ALA A 132 3.34 1.67 -4.20
CA ALA A 132 4.34 1.90 -3.15
C ALA A 132 5.59 2.62 -3.66
N ALA A 133 6.09 2.23 -4.85
CA ALA A 133 7.28 2.85 -5.41
C ALA A 133 7.05 4.31 -5.81
N VAL A 134 5.91 4.61 -6.42
CA VAL A 134 5.54 6.00 -6.79
C VAL A 134 5.25 6.84 -5.55
N ALA A 135 4.60 6.26 -4.53
CA ALA A 135 4.36 6.97 -3.27
C ALA A 135 5.68 7.38 -2.62
N ARG A 136 6.65 6.47 -2.51
CA ARG A 136 7.97 6.76 -1.95
C ARG A 136 8.69 7.86 -2.75
N GLU A 137 8.73 7.75 -4.07
CA GLU A 137 9.35 8.78 -4.92
C GLU A 137 8.67 10.15 -4.73
N ALA A 138 7.34 10.20 -4.58
CA ALA A 138 6.62 11.44 -4.32
C ALA A 138 6.94 12.04 -2.95
N LEU A 139 7.11 11.21 -1.92
CA LEU A 139 7.52 11.69 -0.60
C LEU A 139 8.97 12.20 -0.62
N GLU A 140 9.88 11.49 -1.29
CA GLU A 140 11.27 11.91 -1.47
C GLU A 140 11.38 13.22 -2.26
N ALA A 141 10.58 13.40 -3.31
CA ALA A 141 10.55 14.61 -4.12
C ALA A 141 10.04 15.84 -3.35
N VAL A 142 9.10 15.63 -2.41
CA VAL A 142 8.52 16.73 -1.61
C VAL A 142 9.30 16.99 -0.31
N ALA A 143 10.13 16.05 0.15
CA ALA A 143 10.86 16.19 1.40
C ALA A 143 11.64 17.51 1.54
N PRO A 144 12.37 18.02 0.50
CA PRO A 144 13.05 19.32 0.61
C PRO A 144 12.08 20.49 0.78
N MET A 145 10.95 20.49 0.06
CA MET A 145 9.92 21.52 0.18
C MET A 145 9.20 21.46 1.52
N ALA A 146 9.08 20.27 2.11
CA ALA A 146 8.51 20.11 3.44
C ALA A 146 9.37 20.81 4.50
N ILE A 147 10.71 20.77 4.36
CA ILE A 147 11.64 21.45 5.27
C ILE A 147 11.45 22.96 5.17
N GLU A 148 11.41 23.50 3.95
CA GLU A 148 11.15 24.93 3.73
C GLU A 148 9.79 25.36 4.31
N ALA A 149 8.73 24.59 4.07
CA ALA A 149 7.41 24.86 4.62
C ALA A 149 7.36 24.77 6.15
N ALA A 150 8.12 23.85 6.76
CA ALA A 150 8.21 23.74 8.21
C ALA A 150 8.93 24.95 8.83
N LEU A 151 10.03 25.40 8.22
CA LEU A 151 10.73 26.62 8.63
C LEU A 151 9.85 27.86 8.47
N GLU A 152 9.12 27.97 7.36
CA GLU A 152 8.20 29.08 7.14
C GLU A 152 7.04 29.06 8.15
N ALA A 153 6.47 27.89 8.44
CA ALA A 153 5.42 27.74 9.44
C ALA A 153 5.90 28.14 10.84
N GLU A 154 7.12 27.75 11.22
CA GLU A 154 7.74 28.18 12.47
C GLU A 154 7.95 29.71 12.49
N GLN A 155 8.50 30.28 11.43
CA GLN A 155 8.68 31.73 11.33
C GLN A 155 7.34 32.45 11.47
N MET A 156 6.28 31.95 10.85
CA MET A 156 4.93 32.49 11.01
C MET A 156 4.39 32.36 12.44
N GLN A 157 4.72 31.28 13.15
CA GLN A 157 4.37 31.14 14.58
C GLN A 157 5.11 32.17 15.43
N LEU A 158 6.43 32.29 15.26
CA LEU A 158 7.25 33.28 15.97
C LEU A 158 6.75 34.72 15.70
N GLU A 159 6.43 35.05 14.45
CA GLU A 159 5.84 36.35 14.09
C GLU A 159 4.44 36.55 14.70
N SER A 160 3.63 35.49 14.80
CA SER A 160 2.32 35.53 15.44
C SER A 160 2.45 35.76 16.95
N GLU A 161 3.37 35.08 17.61
CA GLU A 161 3.67 35.23 19.04
C GLU A 161 4.23 36.63 19.34
N ALA A 162 5.18 37.11 18.53
CA ALA A 162 5.72 38.46 18.63
C ALA A 162 4.61 39.53 18.48
N ARG A 163 3.71 39.36 17.50
CA ARG A 163 2.54 40.25 17.34
C ARG A 163 1.60 40.20 18.54
N ARG A 164 1.33 39.01 19.09
CA ARG A 164 0.51 38.83 20.30
C ARG A 164 1.14 39.54 21.48
N ARG A 165 2.46 39.42 21.66
CA ARG A 165 3.21 40.10 22.72
C ARG A 165 3.16 41.62 22.55
N GLN A 166 3.42 42.12 21.35
CA GLN A 166 3.33 43.55 21.05
C GLN A 166 1.95 44.13 21.37
N MET A 167 0.87 43.39 21.07
CA MET A 167 -0.50 43.79 21.42
C MET A 167 -0.69 43.90 22.93
N ILE A 168 -0.18 42.94 23.72
CA ILE A 168 -0.26 42.95 25.19
C ILE A 168 0.58 44.10 25.77
N GLU A 169 1.76 44.36 25.21
CA GLU A 169 2.61 45.49 25.63
C GLU A 169 1.95 46.84 25.33
N MET A 170 1.30 46.97 24.17
CA MET A 170 0.53 48.18 23.82
C MET A 170 -0.68 48.38 24.74
N ASP A 171 -1.41 47.31 25.07
CA ASP A 171 -2.51 47.35 26.05
C ASP A 171 -2.03 47.85 27.42
N LEU A 172 -0.86 47.41 27.87
CA LEU A 172 -0.24 47.86 29.11
C LEU A 172 0.16 49.35 29.04
N GLN A 173 0.76 49.79 27.93
CA GLN A 173 1.10 51.20 27.73
C GLN A 173 -0.15 52.09 27.80
N GLN A 174 -1.24 51.67 27.15
CA GLN A 174 -2.51 52.40 27.20
C GLN A 174 -3.07 52.45 28.63
N ALA A 175 -3.08 51.32 29.35
CA ALA A 175 -3.56 51.29 30.73
C ALA A 175 -2.74 52.20 31.66
N ARG A 176 -1.41 52.22 31.51
CA ARG A 176 -0.53 53.11 32.28
C ARG A 176 -0.81 54.59 32.00
N TYR A 177 -1.00 54.94 30.72
CA TYR A 177 -1.35 56.31 30.33
C TYR A 177 -2.69 56.76 30.93
N GLU A 178 -3.71 55.90 30.86
CA GLU A 178 -5.03 56.17 31.44
C GLU A 178 -4.96 56.35 32.96
N ALA A 179 -4.17 55.52 33.66
CA ALA A 179 -3.95 55.65 35.11
C ALA A 179 -3.27 56.98 35.48
N SER A 180 -2.19 57.36 34.77
CA SER A 180 -1.53 58.66 34.98
C SER A 180 -2.45 59.85 34.66
N LEU A 181 -3.34 59.72 33.67
CA LEU A 181 -4.32 60.76 33.38
C LEU A 181 -5.39 60.88 34.48
N ALA A 182 -5.87 59.75 35.01
CA ALA A 182 -6.82 59.71 36.11
C ALA A 182 -6.24 60.31 37.40
N GLU A 183 -4.97 60.01 37.70
CA GLU A 183 -4.21 60.60 38.81
C GLU A 183 -4.17 62.13 38.71
N ARG A 184 -3.74 62.67 37.55
CA ARG A 184 -3.68 64.13 37.34
C ARG A 184 -5.04 64.80 37.48
N ARG A 185 -6.12 64.14 37.03
CA ARG A 185 -7.49 64.66 37.16
C ARG A 185 -7.95 64.69 38.61
N TYR A 186 -7.62 63.65 39.39
CA TYR A 186 -7.91 63.61 40.82
C TYR A 186 -7.12 64.70 41.57
N ALA A 187 -5.81 64.82 41.31
CA ALA A 187 -4.94 65.82 41.95
C ALA A 187 -5.34 67.28 41.66
N ALA A 188 -5.98 67.54 40.50
CA ALA A 188 -6.47 68.87 40.14
C ALA A 188 -7.88 69.20 40.67
N CYS A 189 -8.57 68.25 41.32
CA CYS A 189 -9.91 68.46 41.85
C CYS A 189 -9.89 69.33 43.12
N ASP A 190 -10.78 70.32 43.18
CA ASP A 190 -10.99 71.12 44.39
C ASP A 190 -11.54 70.25 45.54
N PRO A 191 -10.94 70.31 46.75
CA PRO A 191 -11.41 69.58 47.93
C PRO A 191 -12.88 69.85 48.32
N GLU A 192 -13.45 71.01 48.00
CA GLU A 192 -14.85 71.32 48.31
C GLU A 192 -15.84 70.48 47.47
N ASN A 193 -15.41 69.96 46.31
CA ASN A 193 -16.21 69.13 45.42
C ASN A 193 -16.16 67.63 45.80
N ARG A 194 -16.53 67.31 47.04
CA ARG A 194 -16.37 65.98 47.65
C ARG A 194 -16.93 64.81 46.83
N LEU A 195 -18.08 64.98 46.18
CA LEU A 195 -18.70 63.92 45.36
C LEU A 195 -17.90 63.65 44.08
N ILE A 196 -17.32 64.70 43.47
CA ILE A 196 -16.49 64.59 42.26
C ILE A 196 -15.16 63.94 42.60
N ALA A 197 -14.54 64.35 43.72
CA ALA A 197 -13.31 63.72 44.22
C ALA A 197 -13.49 62.21 44.46
N ALA A 198 -14.57 61.80 45.12
CA ALA A 198 -14.89 60.39 45.37
C ALA A 198 -15.19 59.57 44.10
N GLN A 199 -15.66 60.21 43.02
CA GLN A 199 -15.83 59.53 41.73
C GLN A 199 -14.50 59.43 40.97
N LEU A 200 -13.67 60.47 41.01
CA LEU A 200 -12.34 60.47 40.38
C LEU A 200 -11.40 59.47 41.06
N GLU A 201 -11.46 59.34 42.38
CA GLU A 201 -10.74 58.32 43.16
C GLU A 201 -11.14 56.90 42.73
N ARG A 202 -12.44 56.59 42.67
CA ARG A 202 -12.93 55.29 42.18
C ARG A 202 -12.49 55.00 40.74
N ASN A 203 -12.49 56.02 39.89
CA ASN A 203 -12.01 55.88 38.51
C ASN A 203 -10.50 55.62 38.46
N TRP A 204 -9.71 56.31 39.31
CA TRP A 204 -8.27 56.09 39.41
C TRP A 204 -7.94 54.69 39.93
N GLU A 205 -8.60 54.22 41.01
CA GLU A 205 -8.46 52.84 41.49
C GLU A 205 -8.79 51.81 40.41
N ALA A 206 -9.85 52.03 39.62
CA ALA A 206 -10.22 51.14 38.53
C ALA A 206 -9.13 51.08 37.44
N THR A 207 -8.54 52.22 37.08
CA THR A 207 -7.42 52.25 36.12
C THR A 207 -6.14 51.60 36.66
N LEU A 208 -5.85 51.72 37.96
CA LEU A 208 -4.71 51.03 38.60
C LEU A 208 -4.90 49.51 38.59
N ARG A 209 -6.09 49.00 38.93
CA ARG A 209 -6.40 47.56 38.83
C ARG A 209 -6.29 47.04 37.39
N ARG A 210 -6.62 47.86 36.39
CA ARG A 210 -6.42 47.54 34.97
C ARG A 210 -4.93 47.40 34.62
N VAL A 211 -4.07 48.29 35.14
CA VAL A 211 -2.62 48.18 34.98
C VAL A 211 -2.11 46.87 35.58
N GLU A 212 -2.47 46.56 36.83
CA GLU A 212 -2.07 45.29 37.49
C GLU A 212 -2.49 44.06 36.68
N THR A 213 -3.71 44.08 36.12
CA THR A 213 -4.22 42.99 35.27
C THR A 213 -3.40 42.85 33.98
N CYS A 214 -3.05 43.96 33.32
CA CYS A 214 -2.22 43.93 32.12
C CYS A 214 -0.78 43.48 32.41
N GLU A 215 -0.20 43.90 33.54
CA GLU A 215 1.13 43.46 33.98
C GLU A 215 1.18 41.96 34.28
N ALA A 216 0.15 41.43 34.96
CA ALA A 216 0.02 40.00 35.20
C ALA A 216 -0.08 39.20 33.87
N ARG A 217 -0.82 39.71 32.88
CA ARG A 217 -0.91 39.08 31.54
C ARG A 217 0.43 39.09 30.81
N LEU A 218 1.21 40.17 30.88
CA LEU A 218 2.53 40.24 30.27
C LEU A 218 3.54 39.30 30.94
N SER A 219 3.53 39.26 32.27
CA SER A 219 4.34 38.34 33.09
C SER A 219 4.06 36.87 32.75
N GLU A 220 2.80 36.51 32.54
CA GLU A 220 2.44 35.14 32.17
C GLU A 220 3.01 34.74 30.81
N VAL A 221 2.92 35.62 29.81
CA VAL A 221 3.48 35.36 28.48
C VAL A 221 5.01 35.26 28.52
N GLN A 222 5.68 36.11 29.30
CA GLN A 222 7.15 36.06 29.46
C GLN A 222 7.65 34.81 30.18
N ARG A 223 6.86 34.17 31.04
CA ARG A 223 7.25 32.94 31.74
C ARG A 223 7.18 31.69 30.87
N ILE A 224 6.40 31.72 29.80
CA ILE A 224 6.11 30.55 28.96
C ILE A 224 7.10 30.44 27.79
N GLU A 225 7.78 31.53 27.39
CA GLU A 225 8.73 31.53 26.26
C GLU A 225 9.92 30.58 26.52
N PRO A 226 10.10 29.52 25.72
CA PRO A 226 11.34 28.76 25.68
C PRO A 226 12.38 29.51 24.84
N VAL A 227 13.64 29.42 25.26
CA VAL A 227 14.82 29.91 24.55
C VAL A 227 15.00 29.18 23.22
N ASP A 228 15.03 29.94 22.12
CA ASP A 228 15.67 29.68 20.82
C ASP A 228 16.13 28.24 20.54
N ALA A 229 15.20 27.29 20.45
CA ALA A 229 15.50 25.96 19.96
C ALA A 229 15.11 25.92 18.49
N ILE A 230 16.09 26.08 17.59
CA ILE A 230 15.91 25.77 16.17
C ILE A 230 15.38 24.33 16.11
N PRO A 231 14.20 24.09 15.53
CA PRO A 231 13.61 22.77 15.50
C PRO A 231 14.48 21.88 14.65
N ASP A 232 14.77 20.71 15.21
CA ASP A 232 15.47 19.67 14.49
C ASP A 232 14.52 19.06 13.45
N LEU A 233 14.69 19.47 12.19
CA LEU A 233 13.91 18.97 11.05
C LEU A 233 14.49 17.70 10.42
N THR A 234 15.54 17.10 11.01
CA THR A 234 16.15 15.87 10.47
C THR A 234 15.18 14.68 10.43
N GLY A 235 14.12 14.70 11.25
CA GLY A 235 13.04 13.70 11.27
C GLY A 235 11.93 13.90 10.24
N LEU A 236 11.87 15.03 9.52
CA LEU A 236 10.69 15.43 8.77
C LEU A 236 10.30 14.46 7.63
N ALA A 237 11.29 13.82 7.00
CA ALA A 237 11.02 12.80 6.00
C ALA A 237 10.33 11.55 6.61
N GLN A 238 10.71 11.17 7.83
CA GLN A 238 10.07 10.08 8.57
C GLN A 238 8.67 10.49 9.02
N ASP A 239 8.48 11.75 9.40
CA ASP A 239 7.16 12.31 9.73
C ASP A 239 6.24 12.35 8.49
N LEU A 240 6.79 12.62 7.30
CA LEU A 240 6.04 12.59 6.04
C LEU A 240 5.54 11.17 5.73
N GLU A 241 6.41 10.16 5.90
CA GLU A 241 6.02 8.76 5.74
C GLU A 241 5.02 8.31 6.81
N ALA A 242 5.21 8.73 8.06
CA ALA A 242 4.28 8.45 9.15
C ALA A 242 2.90 9.09 8.90
N ALA A 243 2.87 10.35 8.47
CA ALA A 243 1.65 11.06 8.11
C ALA A 243 0.97 10.40 6.91
N TRP A 244 1.73 10.02 5.87
CA TRP A 244 1.20 9.31 4.72
C TRP A 244 0.54 7.97 5.10
N ASN A 245 1.10 7.26 6.08
CA ASN A 245 0.60 5.98 6.56
C ASN A 245 -0.38 6.09 7.74
N ALA A 246 -0.69 7.29 8.22
CA ALA A 246 -1.56 7.51 9.37
C ALA A 246 -2.99 6.99 9.10
N PRO A 247 -3.67 6.43 10.11
CA PRO A 247 -4.99 5.83 9.96
C PRO A 247 -6.09 6.83 9.54
N GLY A 248 -5.89 8.13 9.84
CA GLY A 248 -6.79 9.20 9.41
C GLY A 248 -6.64 9.61 7.95
N VAL A 249 -5.55 9.22 7.28
CA VAL A 249 -5.33 9.51 5.86
C VAL A 249 -5.94 8.40 5.02
N ASP A 250 -7.09 8.68 4.43
CA ASP A 250 -7.78 7.75 3.55
C ASP A 250 -7.12 7.69 2.15
N MET A 251 -7.50 6.68 1.34
CA MET A 251 -6.94 6.55 -0.01
C MET A 251 -7.33 7.73 -0.91
N ARG A 252 -8.48 8.37 -0.66
CA ARG A 252 -8.92 9.55 -1.42
C ARG A 252 -7.95 10.72 -1.22
N CYS A 253 -7.56 11.01 0.02
CA CYS A 253 -6.57 12.03 0.33
C CYS A 253 -5.23 11.74 -0.36
N ARG A 254 -4.70 10.51 -0.24
CA ARG A 254 -3.47 10.09 -0.93
C ARG A 254 -3.54 10.30 -2.44
N GLN A 255 -4.66 9.90 -3.05
CA GLN A 255 -4.90 10.08 -4.48
C GLN A 255 -5.01 11.57 -4.89
N GLN A 256 -5.54 12.44 -4.04
CA GLN A 256 -5.63 13.87 -4.31
C GLN A 256 -4.25 14.54 -4.22
N LEU A 257 -3.48 14.22 -3.18
CA LEU A 257 -2.11 14.72 -2.99
C LEU A 257 -1.21 14.38 -4.20
N LEU A 258 -1.19 13.12 -4.62
CA LEU A 258 -0.39 12.75 -5.79
C LEU A 258 -0.80 13.46 -7.08
N ARG A 259 -2.08 13.81 -7.24
CA ARG A 259 -2.53 14.55 -8.43
C ARG A 259 -2.15 16.02 -8.41
N ALA A 260 -1.99 16.61 -7.24
CA ALA A 260 -1.45 17.96 -7.13
C ALA A 260 0.03 18.01 -7.56
N LEU A 261 0.78 16.92 -7.29
CA LEU A 261 2.21 16.83 -7.57
C LEU A 261 2.51 16.31 -8.99
N ILE A 262 1.78 15.27 -9.42
CA ILE A 262 2.10 14.48 -10.62
C ILE A 262 1.12 14.78 -11.75
N LYS A 263 1.65 15.20 -12.90
CA LYS A 263 0.90 15.51 -14.11
C LYS A 263 0.46 14.26 -14.86
N ASP A 264 1.41 13.36 -15.12
CA ASP A 264 1.17 12.05 -15.75
C ASP A 264 2.34 11.12 -15.43
N ILE A 265 2.13 9.81 -15.53
CA ILE A 265 3.16 8.79 -15.36
C ILE A 265 3.17 7.90 -16.59
N VAL A 266 4.25 7.93 -17.35
CA VAL A 266 4.43 7.05 -18.50
C VAL A 266 4.99 5.72 -18.00
N ALA A 267 4.22 4.65 -18.17
CA ALA A 267 4.60 3.31 -17.79
C ALA A 267 5.02 2.49 -19.01
N ASP A 268 6.15 1.81 -18.89
CA ASP A 268 6.56 0.75 -19.81
C ASP A 268 7.00 -0.50 -19.04
N VAL A 269 7.07 -1.62 -19.73
CA VAL A 269 7.59 -2.87 -19.19
C VAL A 269 8.80 -3.26 -20.01
N ASP A 270 9.95 -3.34 -19.35
CA ASP A 270 11.13 -4.00 -19.90
C ASP A 270 10.97 -5.50 -19.63
N ASP A 271 10.72 -6.28 -20.69
CA ASP A 271 10.48 -7.72 -20.57
C ASP A 271 11.78 -8.51 -20.35
N ASP A 272 12.94 -7.98 -20.75
CA ASP A 272 14.26 -8.61 -20.58
C ASP A 272 14.76 -8.43 -19.15
N ALA A 273 14.78 -7.17 -18.68
CA ALA A 273 15.07 -6.86 -17.28
C ALA A 273 13.96 -7.38 -16.37
N ARG A 274 12.72 -7.46 -16.85
CA ARG A 274 11.47 -7.74 -16.10
C ARG A 274 11.20 -6.69 -15.04
N ASP A 275 11.28 -5.43 -15.45
CA ASP A 275 10.98 -4.27 -14.63
C ASP A 275 9.86 -3.46 -15.28
N VAL A 276 8.99 -2.91 -14.43
CA VAL A 276 8.08 -1.84 -14.83
C VAL A 276 8.85 -0.54 -14.69
N VAL A 277 9.04 0.15 -15.79
CA VAL A 277 9.69 1.46 -15.85
C VAL A 277 8.60 2.53 -15.79
N LEU A 278 8.65 3.38 -14.77
CA LEU A 278 7.69 4.45 -14.54
C LEU A 278 8.44 5.77 -14.67
N THR A 279 8.10 6.54 -15.69
CA THR A 279 8.61 7.92 -15.85
C THR A 279 7.54 8.87 -15.34
N ILE A 280 7.81 9.52 -14.22
CA ILE A 280 6.90 10.42 -13.53
C ILE A 280 7.15 11.83 -14.05
N HIS A 281 6.10 12.48 -14.55
CA HIS A 281 6.14 13.87 -14.96
C HIS A 281 5.52 14.74 -13.85
N TRP A 282 6.34 15.57 -13.22
CA TRP A 282 5.91 16.48 -12.18
C TRP A 282 5.26 17.72 -12.79
N HIS A 283 4.36 18.38 -12.05
CA HIS A 283 3.79 19.66 -12.48
C HIS A 283 4.87 20.76 -12.65
N GLY A 284 5.98 20.67 -11.90
CA GLY A 284 7.14 21.55 -12.03
C GLY A 284 8.04 21.31 -13.25
N GLY A 285 7.65 20.43 -14.19
CA GLY A 285 8.39 20.16 -15.42
C GLY A 285 9.59 19.24 -15.29
N GLN A 286 9.99 18.88 -14.06
CA GLN A 286 10.99 17.85 -13.82
C GLN A 286 10.44 16.44 -14.12
N HIS A 287 11.36 15.49 -14.29
CA HIS A 287 11.04 14.09 -14.55
C HIS A 287 11.87 13.17 -13.66
N SER A 288 11.20 12.22 -12.99
CA SER A 288 11.84 11.13 -12.26
C SER A 288 11.58 9.80 -12.95
N GLN A 289 12.51 8.85 -12.86
CA GLN A 289 12.30 7.50 -13.34
C GLN A 289 12.44 6.50 -12.19
N VAL A 290 11.41 5.68 -11.99
CA VAL A 290 11.37 4.62 -10.98
C VAL A 290 11.26 3.27 -11.68
N ARG A 291 12.08 2.30 -11.29
CA ARG A 291 12.02 0.93 -11.80
C ARG A 291 11.50 -0.02 -10.74
N VAL A 292 10.48 -0.80 -11.09
CA VAL A 292 9.80 -1.72 -10.17
C VAL A 292 9.86 -3.14 -10.70
N ARG A 293 10.47 -4.04 -9.94
CA ARG A 293 10.60 -5.45 -10.29
C ARG A 293 9.24 -6.12 -10.55
N LYS A 294 9.06 -6.67 -11.76
CA LYS A 294 7.89 -7.47 -12.18
C LYS A 294 8.16 -8.96 -11.92
N PRO A 295 7.48 -9.59 -10.94
CA PRO A 295 7.62 -11.03 -10.67
C PRO A 295 7.16 -11.87 -11.87
N LYS A 296 7.76 -13.04 -12.07
CA LYS A 296 7.22 -14.04 -13.01
C LYS A 296 5.88 -14.59 -12.51
N SER A 297 5.10 -15.15 -13.43
CA SER A 297 3.96 -16.00 -13.08
C SER A 297 4.40 -17.10 -12.11
N GLY A 298 3.83 -17.10 -10.89
CA GLY A 298 4.18 -18.03 -9.81
C GLY A 298 5.25 -17.53 -8.83
N GLU A 299 5.98 -16.45 -9.14
CA GLU A 299 6.86 -15.79 -8.17
C GLU A 299 6.04 -14.87 -7.26
N HIS A 300 6.20 -15.00 -5.95
CA HIS A 300 5.52 -14.16 -4.95
C HIS A 300 6.51 -13.61 -3.93
N GLY A 301 6.18 -12.46 -3.32
CA GLY A 301 7.03 -11.78 -2.34
C GLY A 301 7.27 -12.55 -1.03
N GLN A 302 6.56 -13.66 -0.80
CA GLN A 302 6.72 -14.53 0.37
C GLN A 302 7.68 -15.68 0.06
N SER A 303 8.83 -15.40 -0.55
CA SER A 303 9.83 -16.42 -0.86
C SER A 303 10.53 -16.88 0.40
N THR A 304 10.86 -18.16 0.49
CA THR A 304 11.69 -18.69 1.57
C THR A 304 13.07 -17.99 1.55
N PRO A 305 13.62 -17.62 2.72
CA PRO A 305 14.98 -17.08 2.80
C PRO A 305 16.00 -18.03 2.17
N GLU A 306 16.97 -17.47 1.43
CA GLU A 306 18.02 -18.27 0.78
C GLU A 306 18.85 -19.05 1.80
N GLU A 307 19.02 -18.52 3.01
CA GLU A 307 19.67 -19.20 4.14
C GLU A 307 18.97 -20.52 4.51
N ALA A 308 17.64 -20.52 4.57
CA ALA A 308 16.88 -21.73 4.85
C ALA A 308 17.02 -22.74 3.69
N LEU A 309 17.07 -22.27 2.44
CA LEU A 309 17.36 -23.14 1.29
C LEU A 309 18.79 -23.70 1.33
N ALA A 310 19.78 -22.94 1.79
CA ALA A 310 21.15 -23.40 1.95
C ALA A 310 21.27 -24.49 3.02
N VAL A 311 20.63 -24.29 4.19
CA VAL A 311 20.53 -25.34 5.23
C VAL A 311 19.84 -26.57 4.68
N MET A 312 18.72 -26.41 3.98
CA MET A 312 18.03 -27.52 3.32
C MET A 312 18.94 -28.25 2.32
N ARG A 313 19.68 -27.55 1.45
CA ARG A 313 20.63 -28.19 0.51
C ARG A 313 21.73 -28.96 1.22
N SER A 314 22.26 -28.42 2.32
CA SER A 314 23.33 -29.07 3.09
C SER A 314 22.87 -30.36 3.78
N MET A 315 21.59 -30.44 4.14
CA MET A 315 21.01 -31.59 4.86
C MET A 315 20.28 -32.57 3.95
N ALA A 316 19.72 -32.09 2.84
CA ALA A 316 18.97 -32.88 1.88
C ALA A 316 19.93 -33.84 1.16
N THR A 317 19.81 -35.12 1.51
CA THR A 317 20.57 -36.33 1.09
C THR A 317 20.96 -37.18 2.29
N ARG A 318 21.20 -36.55 3.44
CA ARG A 318 21.68 -37.21 4.66
C ARG A 318 20.62 -37.33 5.74
N TRP A 319 19.67 -36.40 5.76
CA TRP A 319 18.67 -36.25 6.81
C TRP A 319 17.25 -36.33 6.25
N SER A 320 16.31 -36.78 7.07
CA SER A 320 14.89 -36.81 6.72
C SER A 320 14.27 -35.41 6.72
N ASP A 321 13.19 -35.21 5.97
CA ASP A 321 12.49 -33.90 5.92
C ASP A 321 11.97 -33.46 7.29
N ALA A 322 11.68 -34.40 8.19
CA ALA A 322 11.28 -34.11 9.57
C ALA A 322 12.45 -33.53 10.40
N GLU A 323 13.64 -34.09 10.24
CA GLU A 323 14.86 -33.61 10.92
C GLU A 323 15.31 -32.26 10.35
N ILE A 324 15.22 -32.08 9.03
CA ILE A 324 15.47 -30.78 8.38
C ILE A 324 14.50 -29.73 8.93
N ALA A 325 13.21 -30.05 9.03
CA ALA A 325 12.22 -29.14 9.61
C ALA A 325 12.51 -28.81 11.08
N ALA A 326 12.91 -29.80 11.88
CA ALA A 326 13.26 -29.60 13.28
C ALA A 326 14.49 -28.68 13.43
N THR A 327 15.52 -28.87 12.61
CA THR A 327 16.73 -28.04 12.61
C THR A 327 16.43 -26.61 12.20
N LEU A 328 15.67 -26.39 11.12
CA LEU A 328 15.27 -25.05 10.69
C LEU A 328 14.47 -24.31 11.78
N ASN A 329 13.55 -25.00 12.46
CA ASN A 329 12.80 -24.42 13.58
C ASN A 329 13.70 -24.10 14.78
N ARG A 330 14.68 -24.96 15.10
CA ARG A 330 15.65 -24.74 16.19
C ARG A 330 16.55 -23.53 15.91
N MET A 331 16.89 -23.30 14.65
CA MET A 331 17.64 -22.12 14.19
C MET A 331 16.78 -20.84 14.16
N GLY A 332 15.52 -20.90 14.58
CA GLY A 332 14.61 -19.75 14.56
C GLY A 332 14.14 -19.35 13.16
N MET A 333 14.50 -20.09 12.11
CA MET A 333 14.15 -19.76 10.74
C MET A 333 12.66 -20.00 10.48
N LYS A 334 12.01 -19.05 9.80
CA LYS A 334 10.60 -19.15 9.39
C LYS A 334 10.50 -19.34 7.88
N THR A 335 9.37 -19.87 7.42
CA THR A 335 9.06 -19.88 5.99
C THR A 335 8.83 -18.47 5.47
N GLY A 336 8.82 -18.28 4.15
CA GLY A 336 8.51 -16.98 3.54
C GLY A 336 7.14 -16.40 3.90
N GLN A 337 6.23 -17.21 4.50
CA GLN A 337 4.93 -16.80 5.04
C GLN A 337 4.92 -16.64 6.58
N GLY A 338 6.08 -16.61 7.23
CA GLY A 338 6.21 -16.49 8.69
C GLY A 338 5.79 -17.75 9.48
N LYS A 339 5.58 -18.89 8.81
CA LYS A 339 5.13 -20.14 9.46
C LYS A 339 6.32 -20.97 9.94
N THR A 340 6.06 -21.90 10.86
CA THR A 340 7.04 -22.93 11.27
C THR A 340 7.29 -23.95 10.17
N TRP A 341 8.41 -24.65 10.23
CA TRP A 341 8.74 -25.73 9.32
C TRP A 341 8.07 -27.04 9.73
N THR A 342 7.55 -27.77 8.75
CA THR A 342 7.06 -29.15 8.90
C THR A 342 7.68 -30.00 7.80
N ALA A 343 7.75 -31.33 8.01
CA ALA A 343 8.30 -32.25 7.00
C ALA A 343 7.64 -32.05 5.61
N ARG A 344 6.31 -31.87 5.57
CA ARG A 344 5.57 -31.60 4.34
C ARG A 344 5.96 -30.28 3.66
N ARG A 345 6.23 -29.22 4.43
CA ARG A 345 6.67 -27.92 3.89
C ARG A 345 8.09 -28.00 3.34
N VAL A 346 8.98 -28.71 4.03
CA VAL A 346 10.35 -28.98 3.55
C VAL A 346 10.31 -29.79 2.26
N GLN A 347 9.55 -30.89 2.23
CA GLN A 347 9.38 -31.73 1.06
C GLN A 347 8.86 -30.93 -0.15
N SER A 348 7.75 -30.19 0.04
CA SER A 348 7.18 -29.36 -1.04
C SER A 348 8.20 -28.36 -1.60
N LEU A 349 8.97 -27.73 -0.72
CA LEU A 349 9.92 -26.72 -1.12
C LEU A 349 11.14 -27.34 -1.80
N ARG A 350 11.64 -28.48 -1.30
CA ARG A 350 12.67 -29.27 -1.98
C ARG A 350 12.26 -29.64 -3.40
N THR A 351 11.01 -30.08 -3.61
CA THR A 351 10.50 -30.44 -4.95
C THR A 351 10.51 -29.23 -5.89
N VAL A 352 10.03 -28.07 -5.43
CA VAL A 352 10.01 -26.83 -6.23
C VAL A 352 11.43 -26.37 -6.60
N HIS A 353 12.37 -26.48 -5.66
CA HIS A 353 13.77 -26.08 -5.84
C HIS A 353 14.68 -27.20 -6.38
N LYS A 354 14.11 -28.35 -6.76
CA LYS A 354 14.84 -29.52 -7.28
C LYS A 354 15.99 -29.99 -6.38
N ILE A 355 15.77 -29.97 -5.06
CA ILE A 355 16.73 -30.45 -4.07
C ILE A 355 16.44 -31.93 -3.79
N SER A 356 17.33 -32.80 -4.26
CA SER A 356 17.24 -34.26 -4.09
C SER A 356 17.20 -34.66 -2.61
N GLY A 357 16.46 -35.74 -2.32
CA GLY A 357 16.33 -36.25 -0.95
C GLY A 357 17.41 -37.21 -0.55
N TYR A 358 17.28 -37.72 0.67
CA TYR A 358 17.98 -38.94 1.04
C TYR A 358 17.47 -40.11 0.17
N ARG A 359 18.28 -41.15 -0.06
CA ARG A 359 18.11 -42.07 -1.20
C ARG A 359 16.74 -42.77 -1.25
N SER A 360 16.15 -43.14 -0.11
CA SER A 360 14.81 -43.75 -0.07
C SER A 360 13.65 -42.75 0.01
N SER A 361 13.92 -41.44 -0.07
CA SER A 361 12.91 -40.42 -0.36
C SER A 361 12.44 -40.48 -1.81
N ASP A 362 13.28 -40.96 -2.72
CA ASP A 362 12.93 -41.13 -4.12
C ASP A 362 12.19 -42.45 -4.29
N LYS A 363 10.89 -42.36 -4.62
CA LYS A 363 10.01 -43.53 -4.78
C LYS A 363 10.26 -44.30 -6.09
N ASN A 364 11.42 -44.14 -6.71
CA ASN A 364 11.83 -44.86 -7.91
C ASN A 364 11.99 -46.37 -7.65
N GLY A 365 11.86 -46.80 -6.39
CA GLY A 365 11.77 -48.20 -6.00
C GLY A 365 13.12 -48.89 -5.82
N GLU A 366 14.23 -48.18 -6.03
CA GLU A 366 15.59 -48.71 -5.86
C GLU A 366 16.02 -48.75 -4.39
N TRP A 367 15.65 -47.73 -3.61
CA TRP A 367 15.96 -47.61 -2.19
C TRP A 367 14.68 -47.48 -1.37
N LEU A 368 14.56 -48.29 -0.34
CA LEU A 368 13.36 -48.44 0.47
C LEU A 368 13.64 -48.05 1.93
N THR A 369 12.64 -47.46 2.57
CA THR A 369 12.63 -47.34 4.03
C THR A 369 12.30 -48.69 4.67
N MET A 370 12.52 -48.83 5.98
CA MET A 370 12.08 -50.04 6.69
C MET A 370 10.58 -50.32 6.53
N SER A 371 9.76 -49.27 6.50
CA SER A 371 8.31 -49.40 6.35
C SER A 371 7.94 -49.87 4.95
N ASP A 372 8.63 -49.36 3.92
CA ASP A 372 8.40 -49.79 2.54
C ASP A 372 8.93 -51.21 2.28
N ALA A 373 10.09 -51.57 2.86
CA ALA A 373 10.62 -52.92 2.82
C ALA A 373 9.70 -53.93 3.53
N ALA A 374 9.16 -53.54 4.69
CA ALA A 374 8.18 -54.31 5.44
C ALA A 374 6.90 -54.54 4.63
N ALA A 375 6.37 -53.49 3.99
CA ALA A 375 5.20 -53.58 3.11
C ALA A 375 5.47 -54.47 1.90
N LYS A 376 6.65 -54.36 1.28
CA LYS A 376 7.02 -55.16 0.09
C LYS A 376 7.16 -56.65 0.40
N LEU A 377 7.68 -57.01 1.59
CA LEU A 377 7.80 -58.40 2.03
C LEU A 377 6.58 -58.94 2.77
N GLY A 378 5.56 -58.11 3.03
CA GLY A 378 4.37 -58.50 3.80
C GLY A 378 4.66 -58.84 5.27
N VAL A 379 5.69 -58.22 5.87
CA VAL A 379 6.14 -58.50 7.24
C VAL A 379 6.12 -57.27 8.14
N SER A 380 6.22 -57.46 9.45
CA SER A 380 6.38 -56.35 10.40
C SER A 380 7.77 -55.70 10.30
N HIS A 381 7.83 -54.38 10.54
CA HIS A 381 9.07 -53.61 10.62
C HIS A 381 10.07 -54.15 11.66
N VAL A 382 9.58 -54.86 12.69
CA VAL A 382 10.43 -55.56 13.69
C VAL A 382 11.23 -56.70 13.04
N LYS A 383 10.63 -57.43 12.09
CA LYS A 383 11.28 -58.54 11.37
C LYS A 383 12.34 -58.02 10.39
N ILE A 384 12.08 -56.89 9.73
CA ILE A 384 13.07 -56.16 8.92
C ILE A 384 14.25 -55.71 9.80
N ARG A 385 13.97 -55.11 10.97
CA ARG A 385 15.02 -54.70 11.92
C ARG A 385 15.92 -55.87 12.33
N ARG A 386 15.30 -57.04 12.56
CA ARG A 386 16.00 -58.27 12.88
C ARG A 386 16.88 -58.73 11.73
N PHE A 387 16.39 -58.73 10.48
CA PHE A 387 17.22 -59.11 9.32
C PHE A 387 18.44 -58.22 9.14
N VAL A 388 18.30 -56.93 9.41
CA VAL A 388 19.44 -56.00 9.40
C VAL A 388 20.42 -56.31 10.55
N ARG A 389 19.92 -56.50 11.77
CA ARG A 389 20.74 -56.82 12.95
C ARG A 389 21.50 -58.15 12.79
N ASP A 390 20.83 -59.16 12.25
CA ASP A 390 21.39 -60.50 12.05
C ASP A 390 22.31 -60.54 10.79
N GLY A 391 22.55 -59.40 10.12
CA GLY A 391 23.45 -59.27 8.97
C GLY A 391 22.94 -59.90 7.67
N ILE A 392 21.66 -60.31 7.64
CA ILE A 392 21.02 -60.97 6.49
C ILE A 392 20.63 -59.94 5.42
N LEU A 393 20.14 -58.77 5.86
CA LEU A 393 19.73 -57.68 4.99
C LEU A 393 20.71 -56.51 5.11
N PRO A 394 21.53 -56.23 4.07
CA PRO A 394 22.34 -55.03 4.02
C PRO A 394 21.47 -53.78 4.15
N ALA A 395 21.83 -52.90 5.08
CA ALA A 395 21.16 -51.62 5.24
C ALA A 395 22.16 -50.54 5.63
N GLU A 396 22.10 -49.40 4.93
CA GLU A 396 22.96 -48.26 5.20
C GLU A 396 22.25 -47.29 6.16
N GLN A 397 22.95 -46.85 7.20
CA GLN A 397 22.57 -45.69 8.00
C GLN A 397 23.64 -44.63 7.89
N VAL A 398 23.23 -43.38 7.66
CA VAL A 398 24.15 -42.24 7.64
C VAL A 398 24.75 -42.00 9.03
N MET A 399 23.96 -42.24 10.08
CA MET A 399 24.37 -42.22 11.47
C MET A 399 23.43 -43.08 12.32
N ARG A 400 23.87 -43.48 13.52
CA ARG A 400 23.05 -44.27 14.44
C ARG A 400 21.73 -43.55 14.73
N GLY A 401 20.61 -44.20 14.40
CA GLY A 401 19.26 -43.67 14.62
C GLY A 401 18.63 -42.98 13.39
N ALA A 402 19.40 -42.73 12.33
CA ALA A 402 18.84 -42.31 11.05
C ALA A 402 18.00 -43.44 10.42
N PRO A 403 17.00 -43.13 9.57
CA PRO A 403 16.25 -44.14 8.84
C PRO A 403 17.18 -45.08 8.05
N TYR A 404 16.92 -46.39 8.11
CA TYR A 404 17.67 -47.37 7.32
C TYR A 404 17.36 -47.20 5.82
N GLN A 405 18.42 -47.25 5.01
CA GLN A 405 18.36 -47.27 3.56
C GLN A 405 18.65 -48.69 3.09
N ILE A 406 17.62 -49.34 2.53
CA ILE A 406 17.68 -50.73 2.09
C ILE A 406 17.52 -50.75 0.59
N ARG A 407 18.41 -51.42 -0.16
CA ARG A 407 18.19 -51.59 -1.61
C ARG A 407 17.07 -52.58 -1.83
N ALA A 408 16.20 -52.28 -2.78
CA ALA A 408 15.08 -53.15 -3.11
C ALA A 408 15.51 -54.51 -3.70
N SER A 409 16.69 -54.58 -4.31
CA SER A 409 17.33 -55.83 -4.75
C SER A 409 17.66 -56.76 -3.59
N ASP A 410 18.06 -56.20 -2.45
CA ASP A 410 18.58 -56.96 -1.32
C ASP A 410 17.46 -57.68 -0.56
N LEU A 411 16.19 -57.30 -0.81
CA LEU A 411 15.02 -58.00 -0.30
C LEU A 411 14.75 -59.32 -1.03
N GLU A 412 15.33 -59.54 -2.22
CA GLU A 412 15.18 -60.76 -3.00
C GLU A 412 16.18 -61.86 -2.62
N ASP A 413 17.05 -61.60 -1.65
CA ASP A 413 18.06 -62.56 -1.18
C ASP A 413 17.40 -63.87 -0.71
N GLU A 414 17.92 -65.00 -1.20
CA GLU A 414 17.45 -66.34 -0.88
C GLU A 414 17.49 -66.64 0.62
N ARG A 415 18.39 -66.00 1.38
CA ARG A 415 18.44 -66.14 2.84
C ARG A 415 17.22 -65.53 3.52
N ILE A 416 16.68 -64.45 2.96
CA ILE A 416 15.46 -63.81 3.46
C ILE A 416 14.26 -64.67 3.09
N LYS A 417 14.17 -65.16 1.84
CA LYS A 417 13.12 -66.08 1.39
C LYS A 417 13.06 -67.36 2.21
N ALA A 418 14.22 -67.96 2.48
CA ALA A 418 14.34 -69.16 3.31
C ALA A 418 13.89 -68.92 4.78
N ASP A 419 14.19 -67.75 5.35
CA ASP A 419 13.74 -67.41 6.72
C ASP A 419 12.25 -67.06 6.78
N LEU A 420 11.69 -66.48 5.72
CA LEU A 420 10.25 -66.25 5.59
C LEU A 420 9.47 -67.57 5.42
N ALA A 421 10.04 -68.57 4.74
CA ALA A 421 9.43 -69.87 4.54
C ALA A 421 9.44 -70.77 5.80
N ARG A 422 10.29 -70.47 6.79
CA ARG A 422 10.33 -71.20 8.07
C ARG A 422 9.07 -70.86 8.90
N LYS A 423 8.19 -71.85 9.08
CA LYS A 423 6.98 -71.75 9.91
C LYS A 423 7.23 -71.89 11.43
N SER A 424 8.45 -72.25 11.84
CA SER A 424 8.79 -72.44 13.26
C SER A 424 9.49 -71.21 13.84
N PRO A 425 9.18 -70.78 15.09
CA PRO A 425 9.95 -69.76 15.78
C PRO A 425 11.42 -70.18 15.86
N ARG A 426 12.34 -69.29 15.49
CA ARG A 426 13.75 -69.49 15.82
C ARG A 426 13.90 -69.37 17.32
N ILE A 427 14.22 -70.48 17.98
CA ILE A 427 14.71 -70.46 19.36
C ILE A 427 16.07 -69.78 19.30
N ILE A 428 16.18 -68.61 19.93
CA ILE A 428 17.47 -67.96 20.14
C ILE A 428 18.10 -68.72 21.31
N ASN A 429 19.05 -69.60 21.03
CA ASN A 429 19.94 -70.06 22.09
C ASN A 429 20.86 -68.90 22.41
N ASP A 430 20.53 -68.15 23.46
CA ASP A 430 21.42 -67.19 24.06
C ASP A 430 22.37 -67.99 24.96
N ASP A 431 23.65 -68.08 24.61
CA ASP A 431 24.66 -68.80 25.39
C ASP A 431 24.82 -68.24 26.82
N ASN A 432 24.24 -67.06 27.11
CA ASN A 432 24.16 -66.48 28.45
C ASN A 432 22.90 -66.83 29.25
N GLN A 433 21.97 -67.63 28.71
CA GLN A 433 20.77 -68.05 29.44
C GLN A 433 21.05 -69.31 30.26
N LYS A 434 21.41 -69.14 31.54
CA LYS A 434 21.43 -70.25 32.51
C LYS A 434 20.00 -70.77 32.71
N SER A 435 19.78 -72.06 32.43
CA SER A 435 18.51 -72.74 32.71
C SER A 435 18.19 -72.65 34.21
N LEU A 436 16.99 -72.17 34.54
CA LEU A 436 16.49 -72.04 35.92
C LEU A 436 16.04 -73.37 36.53
N PHE A 437 16.11 -74.47 35.79
CA PHE A 437 15.72 -75.80 36.27
C PHE A 437 16.91 -76.77 36.18
N PRO A 438 17.34 -77.39 37.30
CA PRO A 438 18.33 -78.45 37.24
C PRO A 438 17.72 -79.71 36.60
N ALA A 439 18.51 -80.40 35.79
CA ALA A 439 18.12 -81.66 35.17
C ALA A 439 17.85 -82.71 36.27
N ILE A 440 16.71 -83.40 36.17
CA ILE A 440 16.33 -84.53 37.03
C ILE A 440 17.13 -85.77 36.64
#